data_AF-A0AA39V355-F1
#
_entry.id   AF-A0AA39V355-F1
#
_cell.length_a   1.000
_cell.length_b   1.000
_cell.length_c   1.000
_cell.angle_alpha   90.00
_cell.angle_beta   90.00
_cell.angle_gamma   90.00
#
_symmetry.space_group_name_H-M   'P 1'
#
loop_
_entity.id
_entity.type
_entity.pdbx_description
1 polymer ?
#
loop_
_entity_poly.entity_id
_entity_poly.type
_entity_poly.pdbx_seq_one_letter_code
_entity_poly.pdbx_strand_id
1 'polypeptide(L)'
;MSTVFAAAAALSLPISLSRPAKFNTRKGVRAGFRVFAVFGEEGGLVDKKNPWGTLFDVEDPRSKFPQCKGKFLDVNQALEVARYDIQYCDWRARQDVLTIMLLHEKVVDVLNPLARDYKSIGTVKKELAELQQELAQAHIQVHISEARVNTALDKLAHMEELVNDRLLQDRNTTESDQLCPSPSTSMQSLDTVKGKSPQKSLNVSGPVQAYPPHLKNFWYPVAFSADLKDDTMIPIDCFEEQWVIFRGKDGKPGCVRNTCAHRACPLDLGSVNEGRIQCPYHGWEYSTDGKCEKMPSTRFLNVRIKSLPCFEQEGMIWIWPGDDPPTATLPSLLPPKGFEIHAEIVMELPIEHGLLLDNLLDLAHAPFTHTSTFAKGWSVPSLVKFLTPASGLQGYWDPYPIDMEFRPPCIVLSTIGISKPGKLEGQNTRQCDTHLHQLHVCLPSSTKKTRLLYRMSLDFAPILKHIPFMQYVWRHFAEQVLNEDLRLVVGQQERMINGANVWNLPVGYDKLGVRYRLWREAVERGAKQLPYSKPM
;
A
#
# COMPACT_ATOMS: atom_id res chain seq x y z
N MET A 1 9.66 41.38 -20.13
CA MET A 1 11.06 40.99 -19.91
C MET A 1 11.26 40.70 -18.44
N SER A 2 11.56 39.46 -18.05
CA SER A 2 12.23 39.11 -16.78
C SER A 2 12.64 37.64 -16.81
N THR A 3 13.73 37.36 -16.12
CA THR A 3 14.78 36.41 -16.49
C THR A 3 14.61 35.04 -15.81
N VAL A 4 14.99 33.97 -16.52
CA VAL A 4 15.13 32.60 -16.03
C VAL A 4 16.32 32.52 -15.04
N PHE A 5 16.17 31.79 -13.94
CA PHE A 5 17.32 31.25 -13.19
C PHE A 5 17.06 29.80 -12.76
N ALA A 6 17.83 28.88 -13.35
CA ALA A 6 18.05 27.52 -12.88
C ALA A 6 19.31 27.49 -11.99
N ALA A 7 19.32 26.64 -10.96
CA ALA A 7 20.52 26.36 -10.17
C ALA A 7 20.75 24.85 -10.13
N ALA A 8 21.71 24.37 -10.92
CA ALA A 8 22.36 23.08 -10.79
C ALA A 8 23.65 23.26 -9.98
N ALA A 9 23.94 22.38 -9.03
CA ALA A 9 25.24 22.33 -8.36
C ALA A 9 25.79 20.90 -8.43
N ALA A 10 26.76 20.70 -9.31
CA ALA A 10 27.64 19.53 -9.34
C ALA A 10 28.82 19.77 -8.37
N LEU A 11 29.24 18.73 -7.65
CA LEU A 11 30.50 18.75 -6.89
C LEU A 11 31.40 17.59 -7.33
N SER A 12 32.39 17.94 -8.15
CA SER A 12 33.56 17.15 -8.50
C SER A 12 34.62 17.23 -7.39
N LEU A 13 35.11 16.07 -6.93
CA LEU A 13 36.25 15.94 -6.01
C LEU A 13 37.59 15.97 -6.76
N PRO A 14 38.62 16.70 -6.30
CA PRO A 14 40.00 16.38 -6.64
C PRO A 14 40.65 15.53 -5.54
N ILE A 15 41.22 14.41 -5.97
CA ILE A 15 42.11 13.52 -5.21
C ILE A 15 43.46 14.23 -5.07
N SER A 16 44.06 14.21 -3.87
CA SER A 16 45.52 14.32 -3.73
C SER A 16 46.01 13.48 -2.54
N LEU A 17 46.95 12.60 -2.85
CA LEU A 17 47.66 11.69 -1.95
C LEU A 17 48.86 12.39 -1.31
N SER A 18 48.95 12.40 0.02
CA SER A 18 50.24 12.38 0.73
C SER A 18 50.09 11.86 2.16
N ARG A 19 51.09 11.09 2.62
CA ARG A 19 51.21 10.30 3.85
C ARG A 19 52.41 10.87 4.66
N PRO A 20 52.67 10.46 5.93
CA PRO A 20 51.98 10.80 7.18
C PRO A 20 52.92 11.50 8.21
N ALA A 21 52.38 12.22 9.20
CA ALA A 21 53.13 12.53 10.43
C ALA A 21 52.24 12.78 11.67
N LYS A 22 52.33 11.83 12.61
CA LYS A 22 52.25 11.89 14.09
C LYS A 22 51.25 12.85 14.79
N PHE A 23 50.27 12.21 15.44
CA PHE A 23 49.73 12.42 16.81
C PHE A 23 49.90 13.80 17.48
N ASN A 24 48.78 14.46 17.79
CA ASN A 24 48.40 14.71 19.18
C ASN A 24 46.91 15.02 19.35
N THR A 25 46.31 14.43 20.38
CA THR A 25 44.87 14.39 20.68
C THR A 25 44.30 15.65 21.34
N ARG A 26 42.99 15.87 21.13
CA ARG A 26 42.01 16.77 21.79
C ARG A 26 41.80 18.16 21.17
N LYS A 27 40.74 18.27 20.36
CA LYS A 27 39.67 19.29 20.45
C LYS A 27 38.53 18.91 19.51
N GLY A 28 37.32 18.74 20.05
CA GLY A 28 36.11 18.40 19.29
C GLY A 28 35.71 19.52 18.33
N VAL A 29 35.38 19.16 17.09
CA VAL A 29 34.95 20.07 16.04
C VAL A 29 33.42 19.97 15.90
N ARG A 30 32.72 21.07 16.22
CA ARG A 30 31.30 21.28 15.84
C ARG A 30 31.28 21.80 14.40
N ALA A 31 30.77 21.00 13.47
CA ALA A 31 30.38 21.47 12.14
C ALA A 31 28.96 22.06 12.20
N GLY A 32 28.78 23.28 11.69
CA GLY A 32 27.48 23.96 11.59
C GLY A 32 27.23 24.43 10.17
N PHE A 33 26.01 24.21 9.67
CA PHE A 33 25.53 24.64 8.36
C PHE A 33 24.87 26.03 8.43
N ARG A 34 24.99 26.84 7.36
CA ARG A 34 24.33 28.16 7.23
C ARG A 34 23.20 28.10 6.20
N VAL A 35 22.05 28.68 6.52
CA VAL A 35 20.91 28.87 5.61
C VAL A 35 20.47 30.34 5.70
N PHE A 36 20.17 30.97 4.54
CA PHE A 36 19.65 32.34 4.44
C PHE A 36 18.14 32.30 4.15
N ALA A 37 17.37 33.17 4.81
CA ALA A 37 15.94 33.36 4.57
C ALA A 37 15.69 34.68 3.80
N VAL A 38 14.78 34.65 2.82
CA VAL A 38 14.33 35.79 2.01
C VAL A 38 12.85 36.05 2.33
N PHE A 39 12.50 37.31 2.61
CA PHE A 39 11.15 37.77 2.93
C PHE A 39 10.35 38.14 1.66
N GLY A 40 9.04 37.90 1.67
CA GLY A 40 8.08 38.43 0.70
C GLY A 40 6.71 38.62 1.34
N GLU A 41 6.18 39.85 1.22
CA GLU A 41 4.94 40.38 1.82
C GLU A 41 3.65 39.80 1.22
N GLU A 42 2.60 39.77 2.04
CA GLU A 42 1.24 39.36 1.68
C GLU A 42 0.37 40.54 1.24
N GLY A 43 -0.44 40.33 0.20
CA GLY A 43 -1.63 41.12 -0.10
C GLY A 43 -2.84 40.19 -0.11
N GLY A 44 -3.76 40.41 0.84
CA GLY A 44 -4.97 39.59 1.02
C GLY A 44 -6.14 39.99 0.12
N LEU A 45 -7.18 39.14 0.12
CA LEU A 45 -8.56 39.53 -0.19
C LEU A 45 -9.55 38.47 0.33
N VAL A 46 -10.64 39.01 0.87
CA VAL A 46 -11.77 38.37 1.56
C VAL A 46 -12.72 37.67 0.57
N ASP A 47 -13.40 36.60 1.00
CA ASP A 47 -14.87 36.41 0.98
C ASP A 47 -15.45 35.03 0.53
N LYS A 48 -16.61 34.70 1.12
CA LYS A 48 -17.51 33.53 0.96
C LYS A 48 -17.03 32.17 1.53
N LYS A 49 -17.79 31.65 2.51
CA LYS A 49 -17.62 30.29 3.06
C LYS A 49 -17.90 29.23 1.99
N ASN A 50 -16.84 28.88 1.28
CA ASN A 50 -16.78 27.75 0.37
C ASN A 50 -16.66 26.43 1.19
N PRO A 51 -17.40 25.36 0.86
CA PRO A 51 -17.21 24.04 1.48
C PRO A 51 -15.74 23.56 1.43
N TRP A 52 -15.02 23.82 0.34
CA TRP A 52 -13.58 23.53 0.21
C TRP A 52 -12.74 24.36 1.17
N GLY A 53 -13.10 25.64 1.35
CA GLY A 53 -12.41 26.52 2.29
C GLY A 53 -12.41 25.97 3.72
N THR A 54 -13.46 25.25 4.13
CA THR A 54 -13.53 24.61 5.46
C THR A 54 -12.72 23.32 5.56
N LEU A 55 -12.62 22.57 4.45
CA LEU A 55 -11.88 21.31 4.39
C LEU A 55 -10.35 21.53 4.36
N PHE A 56 -9.93 22.63 3.75
CA PHE A 56 -8.52 23.01 3.59
C PHE A 56 -8.09 24.16 4.52
N ASP A 57 -8.96 24.58 5.46
CA ASP A 57 -8.62 25.58 6.47
C ASP A 57 -7.57 25.01 7.42
N VAL A 58 -6.35 25.53 7.33
CA VAL A 58 -5.25 25.21 8.22
C VAL A 58 -4.61 26.53 8.64
N GLU A 59 -4.39 26.67 9.94
CA GLU A 59 -3.78 27.86 10.53
C GLU A 59 -2.41 28.12 9.91
N ASP A 60 -2.15 29.35 9.48
CA ASP A 60 -0.86 29.72 8.87
C ASP A 60 0.27 29.63 9.91
N PRO A 61 1.22 28.69 9.74
CA PRO A 61 2.28 28.47 10.71
C PRO A 61 3.27 29.64 10.79
N ARG A 62 3.29 30.56 9.81
CA ARG A 62 4.16 31.76 9.84
C ARG A 62 3.83 32.69 11.01
N SER A 63 2.60 32.66 11.51
CA SER A 63 2.14 33.47 12.66
C SER A 63 2.75 33.04 14.00
N LYS A 64 3.30 31.82 14.08
CA LYS A 64 3.84 31.19 15.32
C LYS A 64 5.36 31.00 15.30
N PHE A 65 6.05 31.50 14.27
CA PHE A 65 7.47 31.24 14.08
C PHE A 65 8.32 31.74 15.26
N PRO A 66 9.13 30.88 15.92
CA PRO A 66 10.01 31.33 16.99
C PRO A 66 11.11 32.24 16.45
N GLN A 67 11.21 33.47 16.97
CA GLN A 67 12.35 34.35 16.65
C GLN A 67 13.61 33.89 17.38
N CYS A 68 14.37 32.98 16.79
CA CYS A 68 15.67 32.57 17.34
C CYS A 68 16.75 33.62 17.03
N LYS A 69 17.14 34.43 18.03
CA LYS A 69 18.30 35.34 17.92
C LYS A 69 19.59 34.60 18.27
N GLY A 70 20.28 34.03 17.28
CA GLY A 70 21.58 33.39 17.47
C GLY A 70 22.23 32.91 16.17
N LYS A 71 23.57 32.86 16.11
CA LYS A 71 24.33 32.37 14.95
C LYS A 71 24.40 30.83 14.85
N PHE A 72 23.99 30.11 15.90
CA PHE A 72 24.00 28.65 15.98
C PHE A 72 22.73 28.19 16.70
N LEU A 73 22.03 27.21 16.13
CA LEU A 73 20.88 26.55 16.74
C LEU A 73 21.35 25.29 17.47
N ASP A 74 20.80 25.03 18.66
CA ASP A 74 20.93 23.71 19.29
C ASP A 74 20.04 22.66 18.60
N VAL A 75 20.18 21.38 18.97
CA VAL A 75 19.46 20.27 18.30
C VAL A 75 17.95 20.40 18.45
N ASN A 76 17.46 20.85 19.62
CA ASN A 76 16.03 20.99 19.86
C ASN A 76 15.46 22.19 19.08
N GLN A 77 16.23 23.28 18.99
CA GLN A 77 15.88 24.43 18.16
C GLN A 77 15.88 24.10 16.66
N ALA A 78 16.82 23.27 16.19
CA ALA A 78 16.86 22.81 14.81
C ALA A 78 15.68 21.89 14.47
N LEU A 79 15.28 21.01 15.40
CA LEU A 79 14.10 20.15 15.25
C LEU A 79 12.80 20.96 15.22
N GLU A 80 12.69 21.98 16.06
CA GLU A 80 11.54 22.90 16.02
C GLU A 80 11.48 23.67 14.69
N VAL A 81 12.59 24.20 14.19
CA VAL A 81 12.63 24.84 12.86
C VAL A 81 12.22 23.87 11.74
N ALA A 82 12.73 22.64 11.75
CA ALA A 82 12.34 21.62 10.77
C ALA A 82 10.84 21.29 10.86
N ARG A 83 10.28 21.22 12.07
CA ARG A 83 8.84 21.02 12.30
C ARG A 83 8.00 22.15 11.71
N TYR A 84 8.40 23.42 11.90
CA TYR A 84 7.72 24.57 11.30
C TYR A 84 7.82 24.58 9.77
N ASP A 85 8.98 24.22 9.21
CA ASP A 85 9.17 24.13 7.76
C ASP A 85 8.24 23.07 7.13
N ILE A 86 8.07 21.92 7.78
CA ILE A 86 7.14 20.86 7.34
C ILE A 86 5.69 21.34 7.43
N GLN A 87 5.31 21.97 8.54
CA GLN A 87 3.97 22.53 8.71
C GLN A 87 3.67 23.61 7.65
N TYR A 88 4.66 24.43 7.30
CA TYR A 88 4.53 25.40 6.23
C TYR A 88 4.39 24.75 4.85
N CYS A 89 5.14 23.68 4.57
CA CYS A 89 5.02 22.93 3.33
C CYS A 89 3.63 22.27 3.20
N ASP A 90 3.10 21.66 4.28
CA ASP A 90 1.75 21.11 4.32
C ASP A 90 0.68 22.19 4.11
N TRP A 91 0.78 23.30 4.85
CA TRP A 91 -0.12 24.45 4.68
C TRP A 91 -0.11 24.98 3.24
N ARG A 92 1.07 25.20 2.65
CA ARG A 92 1.20 25.75 1.30
C ARG A 92 0.64 24.79 0.24
N ALA A 93 0.93 23.50 0.37
CA ALA A 93 0.38 22.48 -0.53
C ALA A 93 -1.16 22.46 -0.50
N ARG A 94 -1.76 22.56 0.70
CA ARG A 94 -3.22 22.64 0.85
C ARG A 94 -3.80 23.89 0.22
N GLN A 95 -3.15 25.05 0.32
CA GLN A 95 -3.59 26.29 -0.34
C GLN A 95 -3.52 26.20 -1.87
N ASP A 96 -2.48 25.56 -2.41
CA ASP A 96 -2.34 25.37 -3.85
C ASP A 96 -3.40 24.40 -4.40
N VAL A 97 -3.71 23.33 -3.64
CA VAL A 97 -4.81 22.41 -3.97
C VAL A 97 -6.18 23.08 -3.85
N LEU A 98 -6.41 23.88 -2.80
CA LEU A 98 -7.64 24.67 -2.64
C LEU A 98 -7.87 25.60 -3.84
N THR A 99 -6.79 26.21 -4.36
CA THR A 99 -6.86 27.05 -5.55
C THR A 99 -7.37 26.28 -6.77
N ILE A 100 -6.93 25.03 -6.97
CA ILE A 100 -7.44 24.17 -8.05
C ILE A 100 -8.92 23.85 -7.85
N MET A 101 -9.34 23.52 -6.63
CA MET A 101 -10.75 23.23 -6.32
C MET A 101 -11.65 24.44 -6.57
N LEU A 102 -11.20 25.64 -6.20
CA LEU A 102 -11.90 26.90 -6.47
C LEU A 102 -12.01 27.18 -7.97
N LEU A 103 -10.95 26.91 -8.74
CA LEU A 103 -10.98 27.05 -10.19
C LEU A 103 -11.92 26.04 -10.85
N HIS A 104 -11.99 24.82 -10.32
CA HIS A 104 -12.94 23.81 -10.78
C HIS A 104 -14.39 24.25 -10.61
N GLU A 105 -14.75 24.81 -9.45
CA GLU A 105 -16.10 25.37 -9.23
C GLU A 105 -16.43 26.47 -10.25
N LYS A 106 -15.48 27.38 -10.53
CA LYS A 106 -15.67 28.41 -11.56
C LYS A 106 -15.90 27.80 -12.94
N VAL A 107 -15.20 26.72 -13.30
CA VAL A 107 -15.41 26.01 -14.58
C VAL A 107 -16.81 25.39 -14.63
N VAL A 108 -17.26 24.76 -13.53
CA VAL A 108 -18.61 24.19 -13.42
C VAL A 108 -19.68 25.27 -13.56
N ASP A 109 -19.49 26.43 -12.93
CA ASP A 109 -20.39 27.58 -13.03
C ASP A 109 -20.48 28.12 -14.46
N VAL A 110 -19.34 28.25 -15.16
CA VAL A 110 -19.30 28.70 -16.56
C VAL A 110 -20.00 27.69 -17.50
N LEU A 111 -19.91 26.40 -17.20
CA LEU A 111 -20.53 25.33 -18.01
C LEU A 111 -21.99 25.04 -17.65
N ASN A 112 -22.50 25.63 -16.57
CA ASN A 112 -23.85 25.40 -16.05
C ASN A 112 -24.92 25.71 -17.12
N PRO A 113 -25.78 24.73 -17.50
CA PRO A 113 -26.79 24.90 -18.54
C PRO A 113 -27.75 26.07 -18.28
N LEU A 114 -28.07 26.37 -17.02
CA LEU A 114 -28.98 27.46 -16.64
C LEU A 114 -28.37 28.87 -16.83
N ALA A 115 -27.03 28.97 -16.87
CA ALA A 115 -26.33 30.22 -17.14
C ALA A 115 -26.17 30.51 -18.65
N ARG A 116 -26.47 29.52 -19.52
CA ARG A 116 -26.37 29.66 -20.98
C ARG A 116 -27.42 30.61 -21.58
N ASP A 117 -28.53 30.84 -20.89
CA ASP A 117 -29.62 31.70 -21.37
C ASP A 117 -29.25 33.19 -21.36
N TYR A 118 -28.12 33.58 -20.73
CA TYR A 118 -27.70 34.98 -20.59
C TYR A 118 -26.30 35.31 -21.15
N LYS A 119 -25.52 34.31 -21.61
CA LYS A 119 -24.15 34.53 -22.11
C LYS A 119 -23.97 34.05 -23.55
N SER A 120 -23.31 34.87 -24.37
CA SER A 120 -22.96 34.47 -25.74
C SER A 120 -21.90 33.35 -25.75
N ILE A 121 -21.94 32.48 -26.77
CA ILE A 121 -20.96 31.40 -26.95
C ILE A 121 -19.53 31.94 -27.04
N GLY A 122 -19.33 33.13 -27.61
CA GLY A 122 -18.03 33.79 -27.69
C GLY A 122 -17.48 34.20 -26.31
N THR A 123 -18.36 34.67 -25.43
CA THR A 123 -18.03 35.03 -24.04
C THR A 123 -17.63 33.79 -23.23
N VAL A 124 -18.39 32.70 -23.34
CA VAL A 124 -18.09 31.43 -22.65
C VAL A 124 -16.74 30.85 -23.09
N LYS A 125 -16.42 30.90 -24.39
CA LYS A 125 -15.12 30.45 -24.90
C LYS A 125 -13.95 31.26 -24.35
N LYS A 126 -14.12 32.58 -24.20
CA LYS A 126 -13.11 33.45 -23.63
C LYS A 126 -12.88 33.16 -22.15
N GLU A 127 -13.96 33.08 -21.36
CA GLU A 127 -13.88 32.76 -19.93
C GLU A 127 -13.25 31.38 -19.69
N LEU A 128 -13.58 30.37 -20.51
CA LEU A 128 -12.99 29.04 -20.40
C LEU A 128 -11.49 29.03 -20.75
N ALA A 129 -11.06 29.82 -21.73
CA ALA A 129 -9.65 29.95 -22.08
C ALA A 129 -8.83 30.64 -20.96
N GLU A 130 -9.40 31.66 -20.32
CA GLU A 130 -8.81 32.33 -19.16
C GLU A 130 -8.70 31.37 -17.96
N LEU A 131 -9.78 30.62 -17.65
CA LEU A 131 -9.76 29.61 -16.59
C LEU A 131 -8.79 28.45 -16.88
N GLN A 132 -8.63 28.06 -18.16
CA GLN A 132 -7.66 27.06 -18.55
C GLN A 132 -6.22 27.53 -18.29
N GLN A 133 -5.94 28.81 -18.53
CA GLN A 133 -4.64 29.41 -18.23
C GLN A 133 -4.40 29.51 -16.71
N GLU A 134 -5.39 29.94 -15.93
CA GLU A 134 -5.32 29.98 -14.46
C GLU A 134 -5.11 28.58 -13.86
N LEU A 135 -5.80 27.56 -14.40
CA LEU A 135 -5.66 26.17 -13.98
C LEU A 135 -4.26 25.62 -14.28
N ALA A 136 -3.72 25.92 -15.46
CA ALA A 136 -2.35 25.55 -15.82
C ALA A 136 -1.32 26.18 -14.86
N GLN A 137 -1.52 27.44 -14.47
CA GLN A 137 -0.66 28.11 -13.51
C GLN A 137 -0.80 27.53 -12.10
N ALA A 138 -2.01 27.20 -11.66
CA ALA A 138 -2.25 26.54 -10.37
C ALA A 138 -1.60 25.15 -10.30
N HIS A 139 -1.64 24.37 -11.39
CA HIS A 139 -0.93 23.09 -11.48
C HIS A 139 0.58 23.25 -11.32
N ILE A 140 1.18 24.30 -11.92
CA ILE A 140 2.61 24.59 -11.73
C ILE A 140 2.93 24.86 -10.26
N GLN A 141 2.06 25.59 -9.54
CA GLN A 141 2.28 25.85 -8.10
C GLN A 141 2.20 24.57 -7.26
N VAL A 142 1.27 23.66 -7.57
CA VAL A 142 1.20 22.35 -6.89
C VAL A 142 2.48 21.54 -7.11
N HIS A 143 3.02 21.49 -8.33
CA HIS A 143 4.30 20.81 -8.59
C HIS A 143 5.48 21.44 -7.83
N ILE A 144 5.48 22.77 -7.67
CA ILE A 144 6.49 23.46 -6.85
C ILE A 144 6.33 23.05 -5.37
N SER A 145 5.10 22.97 -4.87
CA SER A 145 4.82 22.54 -3.50
C SER A 145 5.16 21.08 -3.25
N GLU A 146 4.90 20.19 -4.22
CA GLU A 146 5.34 18.79 -4.21
C GLU A 146 6.87 18.69 -4.12
N ALA A 147 7.59 19.42 -4.97
CA ALA A 147 9.06 19.45 -4.93
C ALA A 147 9.60 19.96 -3.58
N ARG A 148 8.93 20.93 -2.96
CA ARG A 148 9.29 21.43 -1.61
C ARG A 148 9.08 20.38 -0.53
N VAL A 149 7.97 19.66 -0.56
CA VAL A 149 7.67 18.56 0.38
C VAL A 149 8.70 17.44 0.22
N ASN A 150 8.98 17.00 -1.00
CA ASN A 150 9.99 15.96 -1.27
C ASN A 150 11.38 16.37 -0.76
N THR A 151 11.79 17.62 -1.01
CA THR A 151 13.05 18.16 -0.49
C THR A 151 13.08 18.19 1.05
N ALA A 152 11.94 18.46 1.70
CA ALA A 152 11.84 18.44 3.16
C ALA A 152 11.93 17.01 3.71
N LEU A 153 11.30 16.03 3.05
CA LEU A 153 11.39 14.62 3.40
C LEU A 153 12.82 14.08 3.25
N ASP A 154 13.52 14.43 2.17
CA ASP A 154 14.93 14.04 1.97
C ASP A 154 15.84 14.59 3.07
N LYS A 155 15.59 15.84 3.49
CA LYS A 155 16.32 16.46 4.62
C LYS A 155 16.04 15.75 5.94
N LEU A 156 14.79 15.33 6.19
CA LEU A 156 14.44 14.56 7.38
C LEU A 156 15.12 13.20 7.40
N ALA A 157 15.11 12.48 6.28
CA ALA A 157 15.79 11.20 6.14
C ALA A 157 17.30 11.33 6.40
N HIS A 158 17.92 12.38 5.87
CA HIS A 158 19.34 12.66 6.13
C HIS A 158 19.62 13.02 7.60
N MET A 159 18.73 13.78 8.25
CA MET A 159 18.84 14.08 9.68
C MET A 159 18.67 12.82 10.55
N GLU A 160 17.76 11.92 10.19
CA GLU A 160 17.53 10.65 10.87
C GLU A 160 18.77 9.74 10.77
N GLU A 161 19.38 9.64 9.59
CA GLU A 161 20.64 8.91 9.37
C GLU A 161 21.76 9.46 10.27
N LEU A 162 21.94 10.78 10.33
CA LEU A 162 22.95 11.44 11.17
C LEU A 162 22.72 11.24 12.69
N VAL A 163 21.46 11.11 13.13
CA VAL A 163 21.11 10.84 14.53
C VAL A 163 21.35 9.37 14.86
N ASN A 164 20.94 8.45 13.99
CA ASN A 164 21.16 7.02 14.17
C ASN A 164 22.65 6.66 14.20
N ASP A 165 23.47 7.28 13.35
CA ASP A 165 24.93 7.09 13.35
C ASP A 165 25.58 7.54 14.66
N ARG A 166 25.09 8.63 15.29
CA ARG A 166 25.57 9.05 16.62
C ARG A 166 25.12 8.12 17.74
N LEU A 167 23.87 7.65 17.71
CA LEU A 167 23.35 6.71 18.71
C LEU A 167 24.11 5.38 18.67
N LEU A 168 24.51 4.92 17.48
CA LEU A 168 25.35 3.73 17.31
C LEU A 168 26.78 3.95 17.84
N GLN A 169 27.34 5.15 17.70
CA GLN A 169 28.65 5.50 18.27
C GLN A 169 28.61 5.56 19.81
N ASP A 170 27.57 6.15 20.40
CA ASP A 170 27.42 6.24 21.86
C ASP A 170 27.17 4.86 22.50
N ARG A 171 26.43 3.98 21.83
CA ARG A 171 26.11 2.63 22.31
C ARG A 171 27.33 1.70 22.32
N ASN A 172 28.23 1.83 21.34
CA ASN A 172 29.50 1.09 21.30
C ASN A 172 30.48 1.50 22.42
N THR A 173 30.32 2.69 23.01
CA THR A 173 31.10 3.13 24.18
C THR A 173 30.53 2.61 25.52
N THR A 174 29.31 2.08 25.55
CA THR A 174 28.61 1.75 26.80
C THR A 174 28.54 0.22 27.07
N GLU A 175 28.85 -0.63 26.09
CA GLU A 175 28.75 -2.10 26.21
C GLU A 175 30.00 -2.80 26.79
N SER A 176 30.98 -2.07 27.34
CA SER A 176 32.20 -2.68 27.92
C SER A 176 32.21 -2.82 29.45
N ASP A 177 31.09 -2.66 30.15
CA ASP A 177 31.07 -2.87 31.60
C ASP A 177 29.81 -3.57 32.12
N GLN A 178 30.06 -4.62 32.90
CA GLN A 178 29.20 -5.33 33.87
C GLN A 178 28.48 -6.62 33.44
N LEU A 179 29.08 -7.72 33.91
CA LEU A 179 28.53 -9.06 34.09
C LEU A 179 28.10 -9.26 35.58
N CYS A 180 27.07 -10.10 35.75
CA CYS A 180 26.69 -10.94 36.92
C CYS A 180 25.49 -10.53 37.82
N PRO A 181 24.81 -11.54 38.43
CA PRO A 181 23.34 -11.66 38.45
C PRO A 181 22.70 -11.69 39.85
N SER A 182 21.37 -11.70 39.94
CA SER A 182 20.55 -12.27 41.06
C SER A 182 19.03 -12.09 40.80
N PRO A 183 18.10 -12.52 41.69
CA PRO A 183 17.52 -13.86 41.73
C PRO A 183 15.98 -13.89 41.58
N SER A 184 15.43 -15.10 41.58
CA SER A 184 14.02 -15.49 41.50
C SER A 184 13.09 -14.88 42.57
N THR A 185 11.87 -14.52 42.17
CA THR A 185 10.70 -14.49 43.07
C THR A 185 9.45 -14.96 42.35
N SER A 186 8.80 -15.98 42.90
CA SER A 186 7.48 -16.47 42.47
C SER A 186 6.37 -15.59 43.03
N MET A 187 5.30 -15.38 42.27
CA MET A 187 3.98 -15.11 42.85
C MET A 187 2.95 -16.00 42.18
N GLN A 188 2.32 -16.86 42.99
CA GLN A 188 1.08 -17.55 42.67
C GLN A 188 -0.08 -16.58 42.87
N SER A 189 -1.04 -16.59 41.96
CA SER A 189 -2.43 -16.30 42.30
C SER A 189 -3.35 -17.29 41.59
N LEU A 190 -4.09 -18.03 42.41
CA LEU A 190 -5.26 -18.80 42.04
C LEU A 190 -6.46 -17.88 42.22
N ASP A 191 -7.31 -17.76 41.19
CA ASP A 191 -8.74 -17.58 41.43
C ASP A 191 -9.53 -18.28 40.33
N THR A 192 -10.44 -19.14 40.78
CA THR A 192 -11.20 -20.10 39.99
C THR A 192 -12.60 -19.56 39.79
N VAL A 193 -13.01 -19.29 38.54
CA VAL A 193 -14.43 -19.16 38.17
C VAL A 193 -14.73 -20.21 37.11
N LYS A 194 -15.54 -21.20 37.49
CA LYS A 194 -16.08 -22.24 36.62
C LYS A 194 -17.17 -21.68 35.71
N GLY A 195 -17.14 -22.05 34.43
CA GLY A 195 -18.37 -22.29 33.67
C GLY A 195 -18.47 -21.70 32.26
N LYS A 196 -17.73 -22.26 31.31
CA LYS A 196 -18.16 -22.59 29.93
C LYS A 196 -17.10 -23.49 29.33
N SER A 197 -17.51 -24.52 28.57
CA SER A 197 -16.61 -25.44 27.86
C SER A 197 -15.54 -24.64 27.09
N PRO A 198 -14.25 -25.03 27.12
CA PRO A 198 -13.23 -24.27 26.41
C PRO A 198 -13.57 -24.29 24.91
N GLN A 199 -13.94 -23.14 24.36
CA GLN A 199 -13.77 -22.93 22.92
C GLN A 199 -12.31 -23.30 22.64
N LYS A 200 -12.07 -24.24 21.70
CA LYS A 200 -10.72 -24.49 21.20
C LYS A 200 -10.13 -23.13 20.85
N SER A 201 -9.08 -22.72 21.55
CA SER A 201 -8.43 -21.45 21.26
C SER A 201 -7.90 -21.53 19.83
N LEU A 202 -8.21 -20.52 19.02
CA LEU A 202 -7.51 -20.33 17.75
C LEU A 202 -6.08 -20.00 18.14
N ASN A 203 -5.20 -20.99 18.07
CA ASN A 203 -3.81 -20.79 18.42
C ASN A 203 -3.08 -20.19 17.22
N VAL A 204 -3.11 -18.86 17.13
CA VAL A 204 -2.31 -18.07 16.19
C VAL A 204 -1.15 -17.41 16.96
N SER A 205 -0.75 -18.00 18.09
CA SER A 205 0.36 -17.53 18.92
C SER A 205 1.68 -18.15 18.47
N GLY A 206 2.77 -17.41 18.67
CA GLY A 206 4.13 -17.93 18.51
C GLY A 206 4.85 -17.39 17.28
N PRO A 207 6.14 -17.73 17.11
CA PRO A 207 6.96 -17.23 16.02
C PRO A 207 6.33 -17.61 14.67
N VAL A 208 6.49 -16.74 13.67
CA VAL A 208 5.92 -16.99 12.34
C VAL A 208 6.46 -18.33 11.81
N GLN A 209 5.54 -19.27 11.58
CA GLN A 209 5.88 -20.60 11.11
C GLN A 209 6.07 -20.60 9.60
N ALA A 210 6.89 -21.54 9.11
CA ALA A 210 7.01 -21.79 7.69
C ALA A 210 5.66 -22.19 7.09
N TYR A 211 5.44 -21.85 5.83
CA TYR A 211 4.18 -22.16 5.17
C TYR A 211 3.97 -23.67 5.03
N PRO A 212 2.79 -24.19 5.41
CA PRO A 212 2.49 -25.60 5.25
C PRO A 212 2.37 -25.95 3.74
N PRO A 213 2.91 -27.10 3.29
CA PRO A 213 2.91 -27.46 1.87
C PRO A 213 1.51 -27.46 1.24
N HIS A 214 0.49 -27.91 1.97
CA HIS A 214 -0.89 -27.98 1.48
C HIS A 214 -1.48 -26.61 1.14
N LEU A 215 -0.99 -25.52 1.74
CA LEU A 215 -1.43 -24.17 1.39
C LEU A 215 -0.93 -23.76 0.01
N LYS A 216 0.18 -24.33 -0.49
CA LYS A 216 0.67 -24.05 -1.86
C LYS A 216 -0.20 -24.70 -2.94
N ASN A 217 -1.01 -25.71 -2.60
CA ASN A 217 -1.81 -26.50 -3.56
C ASN A 217 -3.14 -25.81 -3.92
N PHE A 218 -3.05 -24.54 -4.30
CA PHE A 218 -4.15 -23.71 -4.80
C PHE A 218 -3.68 -22.85 -5.97
N TRP A 219 -4.63 -22.33 -6.74
CA TRP A 219 -4.37 -21.29 -7.72
C TRP A 219 -4.30 -19.92 -7.05
N TYR A 220 -3.21 -19.19 -7.33
CA TYR A 220 -2.97 -17.85 -6.79
C TYR A 220 -2.96 -16.81 -7.91
N PRO A 221 -3.81 -15.75 -7.83
CA PRO A 221 -3.65 -14.59 -8.68
C PRO A 221 -2.45 -13.78 -8.20
N VAL A 222 -1.54 -13.43 -9.10
CA VAL A 222 -0.25 -12.81 -8.75
C VAL A 222 0.02 -11.47 -9.42
N ALA A 223 -0.63 -11.21 -10.55
CA ALA A 223 -0.58 -9.93 -11.25
C ALA A 223 -1.87 -9.71 -12.03
N PHE A 224 -2.20 -8.45 -12.32
CA PHE A 224 -3.19 -8.12 -13.33
C PHE A 224 -2.60 -8.36 -14.71
N SER A 225 -3.39 -8.90 -15.64
CA SER A 225 -2.94 -9.15 -17.02
C SER A 225 -2.46 -7.87 -17.71
N ALA A 226 -3.12 -6.74 -17.43
CA ALA A 226 -2.81 -5.44 -17.99
C ALA A 226 -1.44 -4.89 -17.57
N ASP A 227 -0.92 -5.33 -16.41
CA ASP A 227 0.42 -4.94 -15.94
C ASP A 227 1.52 -5.68 -16.68
N LEU A 228 1.26 -6.91 -17.15
CA LEU A 228 2.21 -7.73 -17.88
C LEU A 228 2.15 -7.43 -19.37
N LYS A 229 2.90 -6.42 -19.80
CA LYS A 229 3.00 -6.02 -21.22
C LYS A 229 3.95 -6.95 -21.97
N ASP A 230 3.83 -6.95 -23.30
CA ASP A 230 4.78 -7.64 -24.18
C ASP A 230 6.21 -7.15 -23.94
N ASP A 231 7.18 -8.05 -24.04
CA ASP A 231 8.61 -7.82 -23.79
C ASP A 231 8.95 -7.21 -22.41
N THR A 232 8.02 -7.27 -21.46
CA THR A 232 8.25 -6.91 -20.05
C THR A 232 8.19 -8.14 -19.14
N MET A 233 8.62 -7.96 -17.90
CA MET A 233 8.52 -8.99 -16.87
C MET A 233 8.16 -8.38 -15.52
N ILE A 234 7.57 -9.21 -14.66
CA ILE A 234 7.15 -8.84 -13.32
C ILE A 234 7.82 -9.81 -12.33
N PRO A 235 8.76 -9.35 -11.49
CA PRO A 235 9.22 -10.15 -10.36
C PRO A 235 8.13 -10.25 -9.31
N ILE A 236 7.96 -11.45 -8.74
CA ILE A 236 7.06 -11.71 -7.62
C ILE A 236 7.76 -12.57 -6.58
N ASP A 237 7.38 -12.39 -5.33
CA ASP A 237 7.67 -13.34 -4.26
C ASP A 237 6.38 -14.13 -3.96
N CYS A 238 6.48 -15.44 -3.82
CA CYS A 238 5.37 -16.29 -3.43
C CYS A 238 5.88 -17.43 -2.56
N PHE A 239 5.39 -17.54 -1.32
CA PHE A 239 5.84 -18.52 -0.33
C PHE A 239 7.36 -18.53 -0.10
N GLU A 240 7.97 -17.35 0.06
CA GLU A 240 9.41 -17.15 0.28
C GLU A 240 10.29 -17.57 -0.92
N GLU A 241 9.66 -17.85 -2.05
CA GLU A 241 10.30 -18.21 -3.30
C GLU A 241 10.21 -17.04 -4.30
N GLN A 242 11.34 -16.66 -4.89
CA GLN A 242 11.42 -15.59 -5.89
C GLN A 242 11.11 -16.14 -7.28
N TRP A 243 10.17 -15.51 -7.97
CA TRP A 243 9.72 -15.87 -9.31
C TRP A 243 9.69 -14.65 -10.23
N VAL A 244 9.66 -14.91 -11.53
CA VAL A 244 9.50 -13.87 -12.54
C VAL A 244 8.50 -14.33 -13.59
N ILE A 245 7.56 -13.45 -13.89
CA ILE A 245 6.50 -13.67 -14.86
C ILE A 245 6.83 -12.88 -16.13
N PHE A 246 6.69 -13.49 -17.30
CA PHE A 246 6.84 -12.84 -18.60
C PHE A 246 5.96 -13.52 -19.64
N ARG A 247 5.70 -12.85 -20.77
CA ARG A 247 4.98 -13.44 -21.90
C ARG A 247 5.93 -14.17 -22.84
N GLY A 248 5.51 -15.36 -23.25
CA GLY A 248 6.15 -16.10 -24.35
C GLY A 248 5.84 -15.46 -25.70
N LYS A 249 6.47 -15.99 -26.76
CA LYS A 249 6.26 -15.51 -28.13
C LYS A 249 4.82 -15.73 -28.62
N ASP A 250 4.10 -16.68 -28.02
CA ASP A 250 2.69 -16.95 -28.25
C ASP A 250 1.75 -16.03 -27.46
N GLY A 251 2.30 -15.04 -26.74
CA GLY A 251 1.55 -14.09 -25.90
C GLY A 251 1.10 -14.67 -24.55
N LYS A 252 1.33 -15.97 -24.30
CA LYS A 252 0.89 -16.61 -23.05
C LYS A 252 1.89 -16.33 -21.93
N PRO A 253 1.42 -16.09 -20.70
CA PRO A 253 2.31 -15.88 -19.56
C PRO A 253 3.01 -17.20 -19.17
N GLY A 254 4.24 -17.07 -18.70
CA GLY A 254 4.98 -18.10 -17.98
C GLY A 254 5.51 -17.57 -16.65
N CYS A 255 5.75 -18.46 -15.70
CA CYS A 255 6.33 -18.12 -14.41
C CYS A 255 7.53 -19.04 -14.14
N VAL A 256 8.73 -18.46 -14.07
CA VAL A 256 9.98 -19.21 -13.85
C VAL A 256 10.68 -18.74 -12.60
N ARG A 257 11.50 -19.60 -12.01
CA ARG A 257 12.33 -19.26 -10.86
C ARG A 257 13.21 -18.06 -11.22
N ASN A 258 13.22 -17.03 -10.38
CA ASN A 258 14.04 -15.84 -10.61
C ASN A 258 15.52 -16.07 -10.25
N THR A 259 16.12 -17.12 -10.83
CA THR A 259 17.48 -17.55 -10.50
C THR A 259 18.07 -18.28 -11.71
N CYS A 260 19.04 -17.67 -12.37
CA CYS A 260 19.73 -18.27 -13.51
C CYS A 260 20.47 -19.55 -13.09
N ALA A 261 20.32 -20.64 -13.84
CA ALA A 261 20.96 -21.92 -13.56
C ALA A 261 22.51 -21.87 -13.60
N HIS A 262 23.10 -20.87 -14.26
CA HIS A 262 24.56 -20.78 -14.36
C HIS A 262 25.22 -20.33 -13.05
N ARG A 263 24.86 -19.14 -12.54
CA ARG A 263 25.48 -18.54 -11.35
C ARG A 263 24.48 -17.82 -10.44
N ALA A 264 23.24 -18.29 -10.44
CA ALA A 264 22.16 -17.76 -9.61
C ALA A 264 21.90 -16.25 -9.78
N CYS A 265 22.25 -15.68 -10.92
CA CYS A 265 21.95 -14.28 -11.23
C CYS A 265 20.42 -14.08 -11.28
N PRO A 266 19.86 -13.04 -10.64
CA PRO A 266 18.46 -12.68 -10.77
C PRO A 266 18.12 -12.40 -12.23
N LEU A 267 17.09 -13.05 -12.75
CA LEU A 267 16.68 -12.94 -14.15
C LEU A 267 15.87 -11.66 -14.40
N ASP A 268 15.20 -11.14 -13.37
CA ASP A 268 14.43 -9.89 -13.40
C ASP A 268 15.27 -8.64 -13.65
N LEU A 269 16.59 -8.71 -13.42
CA LEU A 269 17.55 -7.67 -13.81
C LEU A 269 17.88 -7.69 -15.31
N GLY A 270 17.34 -8.66 -16.06
CA GLY A 270 17.59 -8.86 -17.48
C GLY A 270 16.58 -8.19 -18.39
N SER A 271 16.31 -8.83 -19.53
CA SER A 271 15.27 -8.41 -20.48
C SER A 271 14.46 -9.61 -20.97
N VAL A 272 13.31 -9.36 -21.59
CA VAL A 272 12.57 -10.37 -22.35
C VAL A 272 12.85 -10.12 -23.84
N ASN A 273 13.35 -11.15 -24.53
CA ASN A 273 13.71 -11.08 -25.94
C ASN A 273 12.97 -12.19 -26.68
N GLU A 274 12.10 -11.84 -27.62
CA GLU A 274 11.31 -12.79 -28.43
C GLU A 274 10.57 -13.83 -27.58
N GLY A 275 10.00 -13.40 -26.45
CA GLY A 275 9.30 -14.28 -25.53
C GLY A 275 10.17 -15.22 -24.71
N ARG A 276 11.47 -14.90 -24.54
CA ARG A 276 12.39 -15.59 -23.63
C ARG A 276 13.01 -14.60 -22.66
N ILE A 277 13.11 -14.96 -21.39
CA ILE A 277 13.81 -14.14 -20.40
C ILE A 277 15.33 -14.34 -20.52
N GLN A 278 16.06 -13.26 -20.71
CA GLN A 278 17.51 -13.25 -20.87
C GLN A 278 18.19 -12.85 -19.57
N CYS A 279 19.07 -13.72 -19.08
CA CYS A 279 19.95 -13.41 -17.94
C CYS A 279 20.93 -12.28 -18.30
N PRO A 280 21.03 -11.20 -17.50
CA PRO A 280 21.89 -10.06 -17.82
C PRO A 280 23.39 -10.39 -17.71
N TYR A 281 23.74 -11.50 -17.05
CA TYR A 281 25.15 -11.80 -16.78
C TYR A 281 25.88 -12.38 -18.01
N HIS A 282 25.36 -13.49 -18.56
CA HIS A 282 26.00 -14.19 -19.68
C HIS A 282 25.04 -14.46 -20.84
N GLY A 283 23.89 -13.78 -20.85
CA GLY A 283 22.92 -13.81 -21.95
C GLY A 283 22.17 -15.14 -22.12
N TRP A 284 22.16 -16.02 -21.11
CA TRP A 284 21.37 -17.26 -21.19
C TRP A 284 19.87 -16.92 -21.24
N GLU A 285 19.17 -17.45 -22.24
CA GLU A 285 17.75 -17.17 -22.47
C GLU A 285 16.90 -18.40 -22.11
N TYR A 286 15.81 -18.19 -21.38
CA TYR A 286 14.89 -19.23 -20.95
C TYR A 286 13.47 -18.99 -21.48
N SER A 287 12.81 -20.05 -21.93
CA SER A 287 11.39 -20.04 -22.30
C SER A 287 10.47 -20.02 -21.06
N THR A 288 9.17 -19.82 -21.28
CA THR A 288 8.13 -19.76 -20.22
C THR A 288 8.01 -21.04 -19.40
N ASP A 289 8.41 -22.19 -19.94
CA ASP A 289 8.49 -23.47 -19.23
C ASP A 289 9.85 -23.70 -18.53
N GLY A 290 10.76 -22.72 -18.59
CA GLY A 290 12.06 -22.73 -17.92
C GLY A 290 13.18 -23.43 -18.70
N LYS A 291 12.97 -23.91 -19.92
CA LYS A 291 14.04 -24.50 -20.73
C LYS A 291 15.02 -23.41 -21.19
N CYS A 292 16.32 -23.64 -21.05
CA CYS A 292 17.32 -22.74 -21.62
C CYS A 292 17.43 -23.01 -23.13
N GLU A 293 17.08 -22.02 -23.94
CA GLU A 293 17.02 -22.16 -25.40
C GLU A 293 18.21 -21.50 -26.10
N LYS A 294 18.93 -20.59 -25.42
CA LYS A 294 20.09 -19.90 -26.00
C LYS A 294 21.16 -19.64 -24.94
N MET A 295 22.41 -19.90 -25.30
CA MET A 295 23.59 -19.71 -24.44
C MET A 295 24.70 -19.02 -25.25
N PRO A 296 24.67 -17.70 -25.44
CA PRO A 296 25.62 -17.01 -26.33
C PRO A 296 27.07 -17.07 -25.82
N SER A 297 27.26 -17.27 -24.52
CA SER A 297 28.58 -17.28 -23.87
C SER A 297 29.28 -18.64 -23.87
N THR A 298 28.65 -19.71 -24.37
CA THR A 298 29.18 -21.08 -24.29
C THR A 298 28.52 -21.98 -25.34
N ARG A 299 28.97 -23.24 -25.42
CA ARG A 299 28.26 -24.26 -26.19
C ARG A 299 26.90 -24.57 -25.55
N PHE A 300 25.92 -24.89 -26.38
CA PHE A 300 24.58 -25.24 -25.89
C PHE A 300 24.60 -26.47 -24.97
N LEU A 301 23.95 -26.36 -23.82
CA LEU A 301 23.73 -27.45 -22.85
C LEU A 301 22.23 -27.59 -22.61
N ASN A 302 21.77 -28.82 -22.38
CA ASN A 302 20.36 -29.05 -22.03
C ASN A 302 20.12 -28.72 -20.55
N VAL A 303 19.81 -27.44 -20.28
CA VAL A 303 19.57 -26.92 -18.93
C VAL A 303 18.13 -26.42 -18.82
N ARG A 304 17.53 -26.60 -17.64
CA ARG A 304 16.18 -26.10 -17.31
C ARG A 304 16.18 -25.52 -15.91
N ILE A 305 15.48 -24.40 -15.73
CA ILE A 305 15.13 -23.83 -14.41
C ILE A 305 13.71 -24.26 -14.02
N LYS A 306 13.40 -24.23 -12.72
CA LYS A 306 12.05 -24.51 -12.22
C LYS A 306 11.06 -23.50 -12.82
N SER A 307 9.91 -23.98 -13.25
CA SER A 307 8.77 -23.19 -13.72
C SER A 307 7.50 -23.66 -13.00
N LEU A 308 6.51 -22.77 -12.91
CA LEU A 308 5.20 -23.07 -12.33
C LEU A 308 4.16 -23.14 -13.44
N PRO A 309 3.12 -24.00 -13.31
CA PRO A 309 1.91 -23.85 -14.09
C PRO A 309 1.40 -22.42 -13.98
N CYS A 310 1.20 -21.79 -15.14
CA CYS A 310 0.86 -20.38 -15.26
C CYS A 310 -0.14 -20.19 -16.40
N PHE A 311 -1.18 -19.39 -16.17
CA PHE A 311 -2.11 -19.02 -17.23
C PHE A 311 -2.75 -17.66 -16.96
N GLU A 312 -3.42 -17.12 -17.96
CA GLU A 312 -4.18 -15.88 -17.89
C GLU A 312 -5.68 -16.17 -17.98
N GLN A 313 -6.46 -15.61 -17.05
CA GLN A 313 -7.92 -15.71 -17.07
C GLN A 313 -8.55 -14.55 -16.30
N GLU A 314 -9.64 -13.99 -16.83
CA GLU A 314 -10.44 -12.94 -16.18
C GLU A 314 -9.61 -11.70 -15.77
N GLY A 315 -8.65 -11.33 -16.62
CA GLY A 315 -7.77 -10.18 -16.41
C GLY A 315 -6.69 -10.40 -15.35
N MET A 316 -6.46 -11.64 -14.91
CA MET A 316 -5.47 -12.01 -13.90
C MET A 316 -4.47 -13.02 -14.45
N ILE A 317 -3.23 -12.95 -13.98
CA ILE A 317 -2.23 -13.99 -14.14
C ILE A 317 -2.27 -14.90 -12.92
N TRP A 318 -2.42 -16.19 -13.16
CA TRP A 318 -2.56 -17.23 -12.14
C TRP A 318 -1.35 -18.16 -12.14
N ILE A 319 -0.89 -18.55 -10.95
CA ILE A 319 0.14 -19.57 -10.78
C ILE A 319 -0.29 -20.67 -9.81
N TRP A 320 0.29 -21.85 -9.96
CA TRP A 320 0.18 -22.95 -9.02
C TRP A 320 1.55 -23.23 -8.39
N PRO A 321 1.82 -22.76 -7.15
CA PRO A 321 3.11 -22.95 -6.49
C PRO A 321 3.25 -24.32 -5.80
N GLY A 322 2.17 -25.09 -5.74
CA GLY A 322 2.12 -26.42 -5.11
C GLY A 322 2.80 -27.50 -5.93
N ASP A 323 3.17 -28.59 -5.26
CA ASP A 323 3.78 -29.77 -5.90
C ASP A 323 2.74 -30.77 -6.41
N ASP A 324 1.50 -30.70 -5.91
CA ASP A 324 0.39 -31.54 -6.38
C ASP A 324 -0.08 -31.09 -7.78
N PRO A 325 -0.70 -31.97 -8.58
CA PRO A 325 -1.31 -31.59 -9.86
C PRO A 325 -2.34 -30.46 -9.67
N PRO A 326 -2.31 -29.40 -10.50
CA PRO A 326 -3.25 -28.30 -10.38
C PRO A 326 -4.70 -28.75 -10.53
N THR A 327 -5.58 -28.19 -9.69
CA THR A 327 -7.02 -28.45 -9.79
C THR A 327 -7.63 -27.73 -10.98
N ALA A 328 -8.71 -28.27 -11.54
CA ALA A 328 -9.40 -27.66 -12.68
C ALA A 328 -10.34 -26.50 -12.27
N THR A 329 -10.63 -26.35 -10.97
CA THR A 329 -11.64 -25.40 -10.49
C THR A 329 -11.00 -24.09 -10.05
N LEU A 330 -11.48 -22.99 -10.63
CA LEU A 330 -11.08 -21.63 -10.28
C LEU A 330 -12.28 -20.84 -9.76
N PRO A 331 -12.13 -20.03 -8.70
CA PRO A 331 -13.13 -19.03 -8.40
C PRO A 331 -13.14 -17.97 -9.50
N SER A 332 -14.32 -17.61 -9.99
CA SER A 332 -14.42 -16.44 -10.88
C SER A 332 -14.10 -15.16 -10.09
N LEU A 333 -13.26 -14.29 -10.65
CA LEU A 333 -12.89 -12.99 -10.11
C LEU A 333 -13.41 -11.84 -10.97
N LEU A 334 -14.28 -12.12 -11.93
CA LEU A 334 -15.00 -11.08 -12.65
C LEU A 334 -15.91 -10.30 -11.70
N PRO A 335 -15.99 -8.98 -11.86
CA PRO A 335 -16.96 -8.20 -11.13
C PRO A 335 -18.39 -8.67 -11.52
N PRO A 336 -19.39 -8.49 -10.64
CA PRO A 336 -20.77 -8.85 -10.95
C PRO A 336 -21.27 -8.15 -12.22
N LYS A 337 -22.26 -8.76 -12.88
CA LYS A 337 -22.85 -8.19 -14.10
C LYS A 337 -23.37 -6.77 -13.81
N GLY A 338 -22.97 -5.81 -14.65
CA GLY A 338 -23.34 -4.39 -14.53
C GLY A 338 -22.26 -3.52 -13.89
N PHE A 339 -21.23 -4.12 -13.28
CA PHE A 339 -20.09 -3.39 -12.75
C PHE A 339 -19.01 -3.22 -13.81
N GLU A 340 -18.34 -2.06 -13.78
CA GLU A 340 -17.16 -1.77 -14.58
C GLU A 340 -15.93 -1.58 -13.70
N ILE A 341 -14.79 -2.10 -14.15
CA ILE A 341 -13.51 -1.92 -13.47
C ILE A 341 -13.05 -0.46 -13.62
N HIS A 342 -12.76 0.18 -12.49
CA HIS A 342 -12.34 1.57 -12.40
C HIS A 342 -10.87 1.71 -11.96
N ALA A 343 -10.36 0.77 -11.18
CA ALA A 343 -8.96 0.75 -10.77
C ALA A 343 -8.46 -0.68 -10.52
N GLU A 344 -7.21 -0.92 -10.88
CA GLU A 344 -6.44 -2.12 -10.54
C GLU A 344 -5.10 -1.64 -9.98
N ILE A 345 -4.80 -2.05 -8.75
CA ILE A 345 -3.67 -1.53 -7.97
C ILE A 345 -2.95 -2.70 -7.33
N VAL A 346 -1.62 -2.70 -7.43
CA VAL A 346 -0.74 -3.68 -6.78
C VAL A 346 0.13 -2.98 -5.75
N MET A 347 0.23 -3.54 -4.55
CA MET A 347 1.02 -3.04 -3.44
C MET A 347 1.79 -4.17 -2.75
N GLU A 348 3.03 -3.91 -2.33
CA GLU A 348 3.82 -4.82 -1.50
C GLU A 348 3.78 -4.33 -0.06
N LEU A 349 3.29 -5.16 0.86
CA LEU A 349 3.03 -4.76 2.24
C LEU A 349 3.91 -5.55 3.20
N PRO A 350 4.48 -4.90 4.24
CA PRO A 350 5.39 -5.54 5.20
C PRO A 350 4.65 -6.32 6.29
N ILE A 351 3.60 -7.05 5.94
CA ILE A 351 2.78 -7.85 6.86
C ILE A 351 2.49 -9.25 6.30
N GLU A 352 2.32 -10.22 7.18
CA GLU A 352 1.86 -11.57 6.83
C GLU A 352 0.43 -11.48 6.28
N HIS A 353 0.20 -12.18 5.16
CA HIS A 353 -1.07 -12.14 4.44
C HIS A 353 -2.28 -12.48 5.32
N GLY A 354 -2.13 -13.38 6.30
CA GLY A 354 -3.21 -13.81 7.18
C GLY A 354 -3.72 -12.70 8.10
N LEU A 355 -2.85 -11.81 8.55
CA LEU A 355 -3.25 -10.65 9.36
C LEU A 355 -4.03 -9.63 8.53
N LEU A 356 -3.64 -9.42 7.27
CA LEU A 356 -4.40 -8.55 6.36
C LEU A 356 -5.79 -9.14 6.06
N LEU A 357 -5.88 -10.45 5.84
CA LEU A 357 -7.16 -11.13 5.65
C LEU A 357 -8.08 -11.00 6.87
N ASP A 358 -7.53 -11.16 8.09
CA ASP A 358 -8.31 -10.97 9.32
C ASP A 358 -8.86 -9.54 9.42
N ASN A 359 -8.03 -8.52 9.13
CA ASN A 359 -8.44 -7.11 9.14
C ASN A 359 -9.48 -6.80 8.05
N LEU A 360 -9.32 -7.30 6.82
CA LEU A 360 -10.29 -7.07 5.75
C LEU A 360 -11.65 -7.75 6.00
N LEU A 361 -11.66 -8.84 6.77
CA LEU A 361 -12.88 -9.57 7.15
C LEU A 361 -13.54 -9.04 8.42
N ASP A 362 -12.94 -8.04 9.07
CA ASP A 362 -13.51 -7.31 10.21
C ASP A 362 -13.98 -5.92 9.75
N LEU A 363 -15.21 -5.55 10.05
CA LEU A 363 -15.71 -4.20 9.80
C LEU A 363 -15.91 -3.44 11.12
N ALA A 364 -15.79 -4.11 12.26
CA ALA A 364 -15.95 -3.48 13.57
C ALA A 364 -14.84 -2.47 13.88
N HIS A 365 -13.66 -2.60 13.25
CA HIS A 365 -12.57 -1.62 13.38
C HIS A 365 -12.82 -0.34 12.60
N ALA A 366 -13.66 -0.37 11.54
CA ALA A 366 -13.78 0.73 10.61
C ALA A 366 -14.13 2.09 11.27
N PRO A 367 -15.12 2.18 12.19
CA PRO A 367 -15.45 3.44 12.87
C PRO A 367 -14.33 4.04 13.71
N PHE A 368 -13.32 3.25 14.09
CA PHE A 368 -12.20 3.67 14.93
C PHE A 368 -10.96 3.99 14.09
N THR A 369 -10.68 3.16 13.08
CA THR A 369 -9.48 3.27 12.24
C THR A 369 -9.66 4.27 11.11
N HIS A 370 -10.83 4.27 10.47
CA HIS A 370 -11.10 5.05 9.25
C HIS A 370 -11.82 6.37 9.51
N THR A 371 -11.49 7.03 10.62
CA THR A 371 -12.11 8.30 11.03
C THR A 371 -11.70 9.49 10.16
N SER A 372 -10.56 9.41 9.48
CA SER A 372 -10.07 10.40 8.53
C SER A 372 -10.51 10.18 7.08
N THR A 373 -11.01 8.98 6.75
CA THR A 373 -11.41 8.60 5.39
C THR A 373 -12.92 8.44 5.26
N PHE A 374 -13.45 7.24 5.49
CA PHE A 374 -14.84 6.90 5.11
C PHE A 374 -15.77 6.61 6.30
N ALA A 375 -15.24 6.32 7.48
CA ALA A 375 -16.01 5.82 8.63
C ALA A 375 -16.26 6.85 9.74
N LYS A 376 -16.00 8.13 9.49
CA LYS A 376 -16.21 9.20 10.46
C LYS A 376 -17.67 9.24 10.92
N GLY A 377 -17.90 8.98 12.22
CA GLY A 377 -19.24 9.04 12.82
C GLY A 377 -20.08 7.78 12.63
N TRP A 378 -19.51 6.68 12.14
CA TRP A 378 -20.18 5.38 12.08
C TRP A 378 -20.42 4.82 13.49
N SER A 379 -21.54 4.14 13.69
CA SER A 379 -21.79 3.35 14.90
C SER A 379 -21.05 2.01 14.84
N VAL A 380 -20.70 1.44 15.99
CA VAL A 380 -20.06 0.12 16.02
C VAL A 380 -21.09 -0.94 15.58
N PRO A 381 -20.79 -1.75 14.55
CA PRO A 381 -21.72 -2.79 14.12
C PRO A 381 -21.94 -3.81 15.25
N SER A 382 -23.20 -4.21 15.45
CA SER A 382 -23.55 -5.05 16.60
C SER A 382 -23.28 -6.54 16.36
N LEU A 383 -23.42 -7.04 15.12
CA LEU A 383 -23.16 -8.44 14.73
C LEU A 383 -22.95 -8.61 13.21
N VAL A 384 -22.21 -9.65 12.83
CA VAL A 384 -22.17 -10.23 11.47
C VAL A 384 -23.30 -11.24 11.30
N LYS A 385 -24.12 -11.08 10.25
CA LYS A 385 -25.16 -12.04 9.85
C LYS A 385 -24.73 -12.74 8.56
N PHE A 386 -25.07 -14.03 8.41
CA PHE A 386 -24.60 -14.83 7.27
C PHE A 386 -25.69 -14.94 6.21
N LEU A 387 -25.34 -14.69 4.94
CA LEU A 387 -26.28 -14.74 3.82
C LEU A 387 -26.74 -16.18 3.53
N THR A 388 -25.86 -17.17 3.73
CA THR A 388 -26.20 -18.59 3.57
C THR A 388 -25.46 -19.43 4.62
N PRO A 389 -26.14 -20.26 5.43
CA PRO A 389 -25.47 -21.18 6.35
C PRO A 389 -24.57 -22.20 5.64
N ALA A 390 -24.82 -22.48 4.35
CA ALA A 390 -24.17 -23.53 3.58
C ALA A 390 -22.77 -23.18 3.05
N SER A 391 -22.52 -21.94 2.58
CA SER A 391 -21.19 -21.53 2.10
C SER A 391 -20.29 -20.98 3.21
N GLY A 392 -20.84 -20.63 4.38
CA GLY A 392 -20.12 -20.29 5.61
C GLY A 392 -19.15 -19.09 5.59
N LEU A 393 -18.62 -18.71 4.44
CA LEU A 393 -17.55 -17.72 4.26
C LEU A 393 -18.06 -16.37 3.75
N GLN A 394 -19.38 -16.21 3.67
CA GLN A 394 -20.04 -14.98 3.23
C GLN A 394 -20.93 -14.41 4.33
N GLY A 395 -20.75 -13.13 4.66
CA GLY A 395 -21.52 -12.41 5.67
C GLY A 395 -21.89 -11.00 5.23
N TYR A 396 -22.84 -10.41 5.94
CA TYR A 396 -23.19 -8.99 5.84
C TYR A 396 -23.19 -8.36 7.24
N TRP A 397 -22.96 -7.04 7.27
CA TRP A 397 -22.77 -6.29 8.50
C TRP A 397 -23.98 -5.44 8.85
N ASP A 398 -24.66 -5.66 9.97
CA ASP A 398 -25.84 -4.86 10.35
C ASP A 398 -25.40 -3.66 11.23
N PRO A 399 -25.77 -2.39 10.92
CA PRO A 399 -26.77 -1.90 9.95
C PRO A 399 -26.24 -1.46 8.57
N TYR A 400 -24.99 -1.80 8.23
CA TYR A 400 -24.33 -1.33 7.02
C TYR A 400 -24.68 -2.17 5.76
N PRO A 401 -24.92 -1.55 4.60
CA PRO A 401 -25.12 -2.29 3.36
C PRO A 401 -23.78 -2.80 2.82
N ILE A 402 -23.11 -3.70 3.54
CA ILE A 402 -21.80 -4.26 3.19
C ILE A 402 -21.86 -5.77 3.25
N ASP A 403 -21.70 -6.40 2.09
CA ASP A 403 -21.51 -7.84 1.95
C ASP A 403 -20.02 -8.15 1.81
N MET A 404 -19.54 -9.17 2.52
CA MET A 404 -18.16 -9.67 2.42
C MET A 404 -18.15 -11.18 2.19
N GLU A 405 -17.23 -11.64 1.35
CA GLU A 405 -17.02 -13.06 1.03
C GLU A 405 -15.52 -13.37 1.03
N PHE A 406 -15.12 -14.36 1.82
CA PHE A 406 -13.80 -14.98 1.68
C PHE A 406 -13.84 -16.09 0.64
N ARG A 407 -12.95 -16.03 -0.35
CA ARG A 407 -12.70 -17.10 -1.31
C ARG A 407 -11.30 -17.68 -1.10
N PRO A 408 -11.19 -19.01 -0.92
CA PRO A 408 -9.91 -19.66 -0.83
C PRO A 408 -8.98 -19.38 -2.03
N PRO A 409 -7.66 -19.29 -1.83
CA PRO A 409 -6.98 -19.40 -0.53
C PRO A 409 -6.75 -18.05 0.17
N CYS A 410 -6.83 -16.93 -0.55
CA CYS A 410 -6.39 -15.62 -0.05
C CYS A 410 -7.15 -14.43 -0.69
N ILE A 411 -8.42 -14.62 -1.03
CA ILE A 411 -9.23 -13.63 -1.74
C ILE A 411 -10.36 -13.14 -0.83
N VAL A 412 -10.57 -11.83 -0.77
CA VAL A 412 -11.72 -11.20 -0.12
C VAL A 412 -12.46 -10.35 -1.14
N LEU A 413 -13.75 -10.61 -1.28
CA LEU A 413 -14.66 -9.81 -2.08
C LEU A 413 -15.56 -9.01 -1.14
N SER A 414 -15.74 -7.73 -1.41
CA SER A 414 -16.73 -6.91 -0.72
C SER A 414 -17.63 -6.18 -1.72
N THR A 415 -18.90 -6.03 -1.37
CA THR A 415 -19.85 -5.19 -2.11
C THR A 415 -20.50 -4.24 -1.13
N ILE A 416 -20.31 -2.95 -1.37
CA ILE A 416 -20.75 -1.86 -0.52
C ILE A 416 -21.83 -1.10 -1.26
N GLY A 417 -23.03 -1.05 -0.69
CA GLY A 417 -24.10 -0.18 -1.17
C GLY A 417 -23.86 1.27 -0.76
N ILE A 418 -23.93 2.19 -1.71
CA ILE A 418 -23.72 3.62 -1.48
C ILE A 418 -25.10 4.29 -1.48
N SER A 419 -25.75 4.36 -0.31
CA SER A 419 -26.86 5.29 -0.10
C SER A 419 -26.30 6.69 0.15
N LYS A 420 -26.87 7.72 -0.48
CA LYS A 420 -26.58 9.19 -0.40
C LYS A 420 -25.32 9.63 0.41
N PRO A 421 -24.43 10.48 -0.15
CA PRO A 421 -23.21 10.93 0.51
C PRO A 421 -23.41 11.33 1.97
N GLY A 422 -22.77 10.61 2.90
CA GLY A 422 -22.80 10.92 4.33
C GLY A 422 -23.87 10.21 5.18
N LYS A 423 -24.66 9.28 4.64
CA LYS A 423 -25.51 8.37 5.45
C LYS A 423 -25.46 6.94 4.92
N LEU A 424 -24.69 6.08 5.59
CA LEU A 424 -24.66 4.62 5.38
C LEU A 424 -25.61 3.87 6.33
N GLU A 425 -26.66 4.56 6.80
CA GLU A 425 -27.71 3.96 7.62
C GLU A 425 -28.92 3.63 6.73
N GLY A 426 -29.07 2.36 6.37
CA GLY A 426 -30.15 1.88 5.52
C GLY A 426 -30.00 0.41 5.12
N GLN A 427 -31.12 -0.30 5.08
CA GLN A 427 -31.27 -1.76 4.92
C GLN A 427 -30.48 -2.37 3.74
N ASN A 428 -29.95 -3.59 3.96
CA ASN A 428 -29.35 -4.58 3.02
C ASN A 428 -28.76 -4.05 1.69
N THR A 429 -27.52 -4.40 1.36
CA THR A 429 -26.85 -4.14 0.06
C THR A 429 -27.80 -4.11 -1.14
N ARG A 430 -28.68 -5.11 -1.28
CA ARG A 430 -29.62 -5.25 -2.40
C ARG A 430 -30.62 -4.10 -2.58
N GLN A 431 -30.79 -3.25 -1.58
CA GLN A 431 -31.71 -2.13 -1.59
C GLN A 431 -31.02 -0.79 -1.90
N CYS A 432 -29.71 -0.79 -2.10
CA CYS A 432 -28.98 0.39 -2.54
C CYS A 432 -29.09 0.58 -4.06
N ASP A 433 -29.12 1.84 -4.52
CA ASP A 433 -29.22 2.16 -5.94
C ASP A 433 -27.87 2.08 -6.67
N THR A 434 -26.77 2.27 -5.93
CA THR A 434 -25.41 2.25 -6.44
C THR A 434 -24.49 1.47 -5.53
N HIS A 435 -23.47 0.85 -6.11
CA HIS A 435 -22.59 -0.07 -5.41
C HIS A 435 -21.13 0.09 -5.82
N LEU A 436 -20.28 -0.12 -4.83
CA LEU A 436 -18.85 -0.33 -4.98
C LEU A 436 -18.54 -1.81 -4.74
N HIS A 437 -17.98 -2.48 -5.73
CA HIS A 437 -17.47 -3.84 -5.61
C HIS A 437 -15.94 -3.82 -5.55
N GLN A 438 -15.37 -4.49 -4.56
CA GLN A 438 -13.94 -4.56 -4.35
C GLN A 438 -13.47 -6.01 -4.31
N LEU A 439 -12.32 -6.24 -4.93
CA LEU A 439 -11.59 -7.50 -4.88
C LEU A 439 -10.23 -7.23 -4.26
N HIS A 440 -9.91 -7.96 -3.20
CA HIS A 440 -8.61 -7.96 -2.52
C HIS A 440 -8.01 -9.37 -2.63
N VAL A 441 -6.80 -9.48 -3.17
CA VAL A 441 -6.01 -10.71 -3.16
C VAL A 441 -4.78 -10.47 -2.27
N CYS A 442 -4.72 -11.14 -1.13
CA CYS A 442 -3.61 -11.05 -0.19
C CYS A 442 -2.62 -12.20 -0.45
N LEU A 443 -1.79 -12.09 -1.47
CA LEU A 443 -0.85 -13.15 -1.85
C LEU A 443 0.21 -13.34 -0.74
N PRO A 444 0.44 -14.57 -0.25
CA PRO A 444 1.54 -14.87 0.65
C PRO A 444 2.90 -14.73 -0.06
N SER A 445 3.55 -13.57 0.08
CA SER A 445 4.90 -13.35 -0.48
C SER A 445 5.98 -13.99 0.38
N SER A 446 5.95 -13.71 1.68
CA SER A 446 6.80 -14.33 2.70
C SER A 446 6.06 -14.41 4.03
N THR A 447 6.69 -14.97 5.06
CA THR A 447 6.15 -14.97 6.43
C THR A 447 5.94 -13.56 7.01
N LYS A 448 6.49 -12.51 6.38
CA LYS A 448 6.43 -11.12 6.85
C LYS A 448 6.00 -10.12 5.77
N LYS A 449 5.63 -10.62 4.58
CA LYS A 449 5.26 -9.78 3.44
C LYS A 449 4.08 -10.38 2.70
N THR A 450 3.23 -9.51 2.17
CA THR A 450 2.13 -9.88 1.30
C THR A 450 2.06 -8.92 0.12
N ARG A 451 1.79 -9.47 -1.06
CA ARG A 451 1.49 -8.70 -2.25
C ARG A 451 -0.03 -8.58 -2.35
N LEU A 452 -0.54 -7.37 -2.24
CA LEU A 452 -1.95 -7.05 -2.34
C LEU A 452 -2.30 -6.66 -3.77
N LEU A 453 -3.20 -7.42 -4.41
CA LEU A 453 -3.88 -6.97 -5.63
C LEU A 453 -5.26 -6.45 -5.23
N TYR A 454 -5.53 -5.18 -5.55
CA TYR A 454 -6.78 -4.51 -5.29
C TYR A 454 -7.45 -4.11 -6.61
N ARG A 455 -8.68 -4.56 -6.83
CA ARG A 455 -9.52 -4.15 -7.97
C ARG A 455 -10.79 -3.50 -7.46
N MET A 456 -11.05 -2.29 -7.97
CA MET A 456 -12.23 -1.51 -7.67
C MET A 456 -13.15 -1.48 -8.88
N SER A 457 -14.42 -1.83 -8.68
CA SER A 457 -15.46 -1.79 -9.72
C SER A 457 -16.70 -1.07 -9.23
N LEU A 458 -17.33 -0.27 -10.09
CA LEU A 458 -18.55 0.48 -9.78
C LEU A 458 -19.64 0.10 -10.79
N ASP A 459 -20.89 0.01 -10.34
CA ASP A 459 -22.07 -0.14 -11.22
C ASP A 459 -22.66 1.21 -11.69
N PHE A 460 -22.01 2.31 -11.29
CA PHE A 460 -22.37 3.68 -11.64
C PHE A 460 -21.15 4.45 -12.15
N ALA A 461 -21.41 5.62 -12.73
CA ALA A 461 -20.39 6.56 -13.20
C ALA A 461 -19.31 5.96 -14.14
N PRO A 462 -19.68 5.19 -15.19
CA PRO A 462 -18.73 4.52 -16.09
C PRO A 462 -17.78 5.49 -16.81
N ILE A 463 -18.15 6.78 -16.89
CA ILE A 463 -17.33 7.82 -17.50
C ILE A 463 -16.05 8.13 -16.70
N LEU A 464 -16.02 7.83 -15.40
CA LEU A 464 -14.88 8.13 -14.52
C LEU A 464 -13.60 7.40 -14.96
N LYS A 465 -13.72 6.20 -15.56
CA LYS A 465 -12.56 5.44 -16.08
C LYS A 465 -11.86 6.12 -17.26
N HIS A 466 -12.57 7.01 -17.97
CA HIS A 466 -12.06 7.71 -19.15
C HIS A 466 -11.46 9.07 -18.82
N ILE A 467 -11.61 9.55 -17.59
CA ILE A 467 -11.01 10.81 -17.15
C ILE A 467 -9.51 10.57 -16.98
N PRO A 468 -8.65 11.32 -17.69
CA PRO A 468 -7.20 11.20 -17.55
C PRO A 468 -6.77 11.33 -16.09
N PHE A 469 -5.78 10.53 -15.70
CA PHE A 469 -5.16 10.54 -14.37
C PHE A 469 -6.04 10.07 -13.18
N MET A 470 -7.31 9.70 -13.39
CA MET A 470 -8.15 9.17 -12.31
C MET A 470 -7.57 7.93 -11.61
N GLN A 471 -6.81 7.11 -12.35
CA GLN A 471 -6.06 5.99 -11.78
C GLN A 471 -5.11 6.38 -10.63
N TYR A 472 -4.50 7.57 -10.67
CA TYR A 472 -3.63 8.06 -9.60
C TYR A 472 -4.44 8.52 -8.39
N VAL A 473 -5.61 9.12 -8.62
CA VAL A 473 -6.55 9.49 -7.56
C VAL A 473 -7.04 8.24 -6.83
N TRP A 474 -7.46 7.21 -7.57
CA TRP A 474 -7.88 5.94 -6.99
C TRP A 474 -6.77 5.25 -6.22
N ARG A 475 -5.54 5.26 -6.76
CA ARG A 475 -4.36 4.76 -6.06
C ARG A 475 -4.12 5.49 -4.74
N HIS A 476 -4.15 6.82 -4.77
CA HIS A 476 -3.94 7.62 -3.58
C HIS A 476 -4.98 7.34 -2.49
N PHE A 477 -6.28 7.27 -2.84
CA PHE A 477 -7.32 6.92 -1.88
C PHE A 477 -7.16 5.51 -1.33
N ALA A 478 -6.85 4.52 -2.18
CA ALA A 478 -6.60 3.15 -1.76
C ALA A 478 -5.40 3.07 -0.80
N GLU A 479 -4.30 3.75 -1.11
CA GLU A 479 -3.11 3.83 -0.26
C GLU A 479 -3.40 4.53 1.07
N GLN A 480 -4.19 5.62 1.07
CA GLN A 480 -4.58 6.30 2.30
C GLN A 480 -5.38 5.39 3.23
N VAL A 481 -6.43 4.75 2.73
CA VAL A 481 -7.26 3.83 3.51
C VAL A 481 -6.42 2.66 4.02
N LEU A 482 -5.62 2.04 3.15
CA LEU A 482 -4.78 0.92 3.52
C LEU A 482 -3.72 1.29 4.57
N ASN A 483 -3.14 2.49 4.51
CA ASN A 483 -2.18 2.96 5.50
C ASN A 483 -2.81 3.19 6.89
N GLU A 484 -4.11 3.46 6.97
CA GLU A 484 -4.84 3.50 8.23
C GLU A 484 -4.91 2.12 8.88
N ASP A 485 -5.15 1.06 8.10
CA ASP A 485 -5.13 -0.32 8.58
C ASP A 485 -3.70 -0.81 8.88
N LEU A 486 -2.76 -0.54 7.96
CA LEU A 486 -1.40 -1.08 8.00
C LEU A 486 -0.69 -0.73 9.30
N ARG A 487 -0.88 0.49 9.82
CA ARG A 487 -0.27 0.92 11.10
C ARG A 487 -0.67 -0.01 12.27
N LEU A 488 -1.91 -0.52 12.26
CA LEU A 488 -2.45 -1.39 13.31
C LEU A 488 -1.93 -2.81 13.12
N VAL A 489 -2.00 -3.31 11.88
CA VAL A 489 -1.64 -4.68 11.54
C VAL A 489 -0.13 -4.93 11.68
N VAL A 490 0.71 -3.93 11.40
CA VAL A 490 2.15 -3.99 11.67
C VAL A 490 2.43 -4.17 13.17
N GLY A 491 1.71 -3.44 14.04
CA GLY A 491 1.83 -3.59 15.49
C GLY A 491 1.34 -4.95 15.99
N GLN A 492 0.29 -5.51 15.38
CA GLN A 492 -0.16 -6.89 15.66
C GLN A 492 0.90 -7.91 15.24
N GLN A 493 1.49 -7.76 14.04
CA GLN A 493 2.56 -8.63 13.56
C GLN A 493 3.77 -8.63 14.49
N GLU A 494 4.21 -7.46 14.96
CA GLU A 494 5.34 -7.36 15.89
C GLU A 494 5.06 -8.15 17.18
N ARG A 495 3.87 -7.98 17.76
CA ARG A 495 3.46 -8.73 18.96
C ARG A 495 3.34 -10.23 18.69
N MET A 496 2.81 -10.61 17.53
CA MET A 496 2.72 -12.02 17.10
C MET A 496 4.10 -12.66 16.98
N ILE A 497 5.07 -11.97 16.36
CA ILE A 497 6.47 -12.39 16.28
C ILE A 497 7.06 -12.56 17.69
N ASN A 498 6.69 -11.70 18.63
CA ASN A 498 7.09 -11.77 20.04
C ASN A 498 6.28 -12.79 20.88
N GLY A 499 5.46 -13.63 20.24
CA GLY A 499 4.74 -14.73 20.88
C GLY A 499 3.31 -14.40 21.37
N ALA A 500 2.80 -13.19 21.12
CA ALA A 500 1.42 -12.87 21.44
C ALA A 500 0.43 -13.64 20.54
N ASN A 501 -0.70 -14.05 21.11
CA ASN A 501 -1.81 -14.56 20.33
C ASN A 501 -2.70 -13.39 19.89
N VAL A 502 -2.74 -13.10 18.59
CA VAL A 502 -3.65 -12.07 18.04
C VAL A 502 -5.13 -12.47 18.14
N TRP A 503 -5.41 -13.76 18.37
CA TRP A 503 -6.75 -14.34 18.53
C TRP A 503 -7.03 -14.83 19.96
N ASN A 504 -6.47 -14.15 20.97
CA ASN A 504 -6.60 -14.57 22.37
C ASN A 504 -8.05 -14.62 22.87
N LEU A 505 -8.89 -13.65 22.47
CA LEU A 505 -10.28 -13.55 22.92
C LEU A 505 -11.20 -13.10 21.77
N PRO A 506 -11.61 -14.02 20.87
CA PRO A 506 -12.55 -13.69 19.80
C PRO A 506 -13.93 -13.36 20.37
N VAL A 507 -14.59 -12.35 19.79
CA VAL A 507 -15.92 -11.88 20.15
C VAL A 507 -16.89 -11.98 18.97
N GLY A 508 -18.14 -11.51 19.15
CA GLY A 508 -19.24 -11.81 18.22
C GLY A 508 -19.04 -11.30 16.77
N TYR A 509 -18.36 -10.17 16.58
CA TYR A 509 -18.08 -9.61 15.26
C TYR A 509 -16.91 -10.29 14.53
N ASP A 510 -16.05 -11.02 15.23
CA ASP A 510 -14.90 -11.73 14.65
C ASP A 510 -15.26 -12.99 13.84
N LYS A 511 -16.55 -13.27 13.70
CA LYS A 511 -17.05 -14.57 13.24
C LYS A 511 -16.57 -14.95 11.83
N LEU A 512 -16.35 -13.97 10.94
CA LEU A 512 -15.76 -14.23 9.61
C LEU A 512 -14.27 -14.59 9.70
N GLY A 513 -13.48 -13.81 10.44
CA GLY A 513 -12.07 -14.10 10.71
C GLY A 513 -11.87 -15.48 11.36
N VAL A 514 -12.68 -15.81 12.37
CA VAL A 514 -12.68 -17.13 13.02
C VAL A 514 -12.93 -18.25 12.01
N ARG A 515 -13.88 -18.08 11.08
CA ARG A 515 -14.18 -19.10 10.06
C ARG A 515 -13.04 -19.28 9.06
N TYR A 516 -12.43 -18.18 8.62
CA TYR A 516 -11.22 -18.22 7.81
C TYR A 516 -10.09 -18.98 8.53
N ARG A 517 -9.82 -18.68 9.81
CA ARG A 517 -8.78 -19.37 10.59
C ARG A 517 -9.05 -20.86 10.78
N LEU A 518 -10.30 -21.26 11.00
CA LEU A 518 -10.70 -22.68 11.03
C LEU A 518 -10.52 -23.38 9.67
N TRP A 519 -10.85 -22.69 8.58
CA TRP A 519 -10.60 -23.19 7.22
C TRP A 519 -9.10 -23.37 6.99
N ARG A 520 -8.28 -22.36 7.34
CA ARG A 520 -6.82 -22.41 7.22
C ARG A 520 -6.26 -23.60 8.00
N GLU A 521 -6.57 -23.72 9.29
CA GLU A 521 -6.10 -24.85 10.13
C GLU A 521 -6.48 -26.23 9.54
N ALA A 522 -7.63 -26.35 8.86
CA ALA A 522 -7.99 -27.58 8.17
C ALA A 522 -7.13 -27.85 6.93
N VAL A 523 -6.80 -26.82 6.13
CA VAL A 523 -5.84 -26.93 5.02
C VAL A 523 -4.46 -27.34 5.53
N GLU A 524 -3.97 -26.71 6.60
CA GLU A 524 -2.65 -26.99 7.17
C GLU A 524 -2.54 -28.44 7.65
N ARG A 525 -3.63 -29.01 8.18
CA ARG A 525 -3.74 -30.43 8.57
C ARG A 525 -3.94 -31.40 7.40
N GLY A 526 -4.07 -30.91 6.16
CA GLY A 526 -4.35 -31.77 5.00
C GLY A 526 -5.73 -32.43 5.06
N ALA A 527 -6.75 -31.74 5.61
CA ALA A 527 -8.09 -32.30 5.73
C ALA A 527 -8.70 -32.64 4.36
N LYS A 528 -9.23 -33.88 4.22
CA LYS A 528 -9.87 -34.35 2.97
C LYS A 528 -11.10 -33.53 2.57
N GLN A 529 -11.80 -32.97 3.56
CA GLN A 529 -12.94 -32.08 3.36
C GLN A 529 -12.69 -30.79 4.13
N LEU A 530 -12.67 -29.67 3.41
CA LEU A 530 -12.45 -28.37 4.01
C LEU A 530 -13.74 -27.84 4.64
N PRO A 531 -13.68 -27.19 5.83
CA PRO A 531 -14.82 -26.53 6.42
C PRO A 531 -15.47 -25.54 5.45
N TYR A 532 -16.81 -25.45 5.48
CA TYR A 532 -17.59 -24.48 4.71
C TYR A 532 -17.50 -24.63 3.18
N SER A 533 -16.90 -25.71 2.69
CA SER A 533 -17.06 -26.13 1.29
C SER A 533 -18.48 -26.64 1.07
N LYS A 534 -19.10 -26.27 -0.06
CA LYS A 534 -20.37 -26.91 -0.45
C LYS A 534 -20.11 -28.43 -0.58
N PRO A 535 -20.99 -29.29 -0.05
CA PRO A 535 -20.91 -30.71 -0.37
C PRO A 535 -20.97 -30.86 -1.89
N MET A 536 -20.05 -31.65 -2.44
CA MET A 536 -20.01 -32.00 -3.87
C MET A 536 -21.33 -32.60 -4.34
#